data_AF-A0A528FLZ9-F1
#
_entry.id   AF-A0A528FLZ9-F1
#
_cell.length_a   1.000
_cell.length_b   1.000
_cell.length_c   1.000
_cell.angle_alpha   90.00
_cell.angle_beta   90.00
_cell.angle_gamma   90.00
#
_symmetry.space_group_name_H-M   'P 1'
#
loop_
_entity.id
_entity.type
_entity.pdbx_description
1 polymer ?
#
loop_
_entity_poly.entity_id
_entity_poly.type
_entity_poly.pdbx_seq_one_letter_code
_entity_poly.pdbx_strand_id
1 'polypeptide(L)'
;IHALNEFPGAVILISHDRHLLEATADRLWLVKDGAVNPYDGDLDDYKTLVTGVSGDRRGKREAEKASKADRRRDAAARRAAF
;
A
#
# COMPACT_ATOMS: atom_id res chain seq x y z
N ILE A 1 15.40 3.45 16.38
CA ILE A 1 14.71 4.24 15.33
C ILE A 1 14.53 5.70 15.69
N HIS A 2 14.34 6.09 16.96
CA HIS A 2 14.24 7.50 17.39
C HIS A 2 15.36 8.42 16.88
N ALA A 3 16.61 7.98 16.93
CA ALA A 3 17.75 8.81 16.48
C ALA A 3 17.73 9.19 14.99
N LEU A 4 17.15 8.34 14.12
CA LEU A 4 17.02 8.66 12.70
C LEU A 4 15.81 9.57 12.44
N ASN A 5 14.73 9.38 13.17
CA ASN A 5 13.51 10.18 13.03
C ASN A 5 13.67 11.60 13.61
N GLU A 6 14.57 11.79 14.57
CA GLU A 6 14.89 13.11 15.16
C GLU A 6 16.01 13.83 14.41
N PHE A 7 16.62 13.20 13.41
CA PHE A 7 17.71 13.82 12.66
C PHE A 7 17.18 14.96 11.77
N PRO A 8 17.70 16.20 11.88
CA PRO A 8 17.14 17.35 11.18
C PRO A 8 17.53 17.44 9.70
N GLY A 9 18.41 16.54 9.22
CA GLY A 9 18.85 16.50 7.83
C GLY A 9 18.14 15.42 7.02
N ALA A 10 18.44 15.36 5.72
CA ALA A 10 17.98 14.27 4.87
C ALA A 10 18.90 13.04 5.03
N VAL A 11 18.31 11.85 5.09
CA VAL A 11 19.03 10.58 5.15
C VAL A 11 18.59 9.70 3.99
N ILE A 12 19.55 9.15 3.26
CA ILE A 12 19.31 8.08 2.29
C ILE A 12 19.63 6.76 2.99
N LEU A 13 18.64 5.89 3.10
CA LEU A 13 18.76 4.60 3.76
C LEU A 13 18.65 3.47 2.74
N ILE A 14 19.63 2.56 2.75
CA ILE A 14 19.60 1.31 2.00
C ILE A 14 19.68 0.19 3.04
N SER A 15 18.64 -0.63 3.11
CA SER A 15 18.54 -1.72 4.09
C SER A 15 17.78 -2.90 3.50
N HIS A 16 18.07 -4.09 4.03
CA HIS A 16 17.27 -5.29 3.81
C HIS A 16 16.27 -5.54 4.96
N ASP A 17 16.38 -4.78 6.05
CA ASP A 17 15.44 -4.84 7.17
C ASP A 17 14.20 -4.00 6.87
N ARG A 18 13.09 -4.70 6.65
CA ARG A 18 11.78 -4.09 6.39
C ARG A 18 11.30 -3.25 7.57
N HIS A 19 11.47 -3.71 8.81
CA HIS A 19 10.94 -3.01 9.97
C HIS A 19 11.60 -1.65 10.17
N LEU A 20 12.91 -1.58 9.89
CA LEU A 20 13.64 -0.33 9.89
C LEU A 20 13.11 0.63 8.81
N LEU A 21 12.97 0.15 7.57
CA LEU A 21 12.48 0.98 6.46
C LEU A 21 11.05 1.49 6.72
N GLU A 22 10.15 0.64 7.22
CA GLU A 22 8.78 1.04 7.57
C GLU A 22 8.74 2.09 8.69
N ALA A 23 9.69 2.05 9.61
CA ALA A 23 9.71 2.93 10.77
C ALA A 23 10.43 4.27 10.55
N THR A 24 11.23 4.40 9.49
CA THR A 24 12.05 5.61 9.26
C THR A 24 11.93 6.22 7.86
N ALA A 25 11.41 5.51 6.86
CA ALA A 25 11.36 6.04 5.50
C ALA A 25 10.08 6.87 5.27
N ASP A 26 10.24 8.15 4.93
CA ASP A 26 9.12 9.01 4.51
C ASP A 26 8.67 8.74 3.07
N ARG A 27 9.61 8.29 2.22
CA ARG A 27 9.40 8.04 0.79
C ARG A 27 10.22 6.86 0.34
N LEU A 28 9.69 6.10 -0.61
CA LEU A 28 10.38 4.98 -1.23
C LEU A 28 10.81 5.34 -2.66
N TRP A 29 11.94 4.77 -3.06
CA TRP A 29 12.46 4.88 -4.42
C TRP A 29 12.73 3.47 -4.94
N LEU A 30 12.24 3.18 -6.14
CA LEU A 30 12.40 1.90 -6.78
C LEU A 30 13.52 1.98 -7.82
N VAL A 31 14.52 1.12 -7.64
CA VAL A 31 15.59 0.91 -8.62
C VAL A 31 15.21 -0.28 -9.49
N LYS A 32 14.86 -0.03 -10.74
CA LYS A 32 14.49 -1.08 -11.70
C LYS A 32 14.83 -0.63 -13.12
N ASP A 33 15.14 -1.58 -13.99
CA ASP A 33 15.33 -1.35 -15.43
C ASP A 33 16.42 -0.28 -15.71
N GLY A 34 17.44 -0.21 -14.85
CA GLY A 34 18.54 0.75 -14.93
C GLY A 34 18.20 2.18 -14.52
N ALA A 35 16.99 2.45 -14.01
CA ALA A 35 16.54 3.76 -13.57
C ALA A 35 16.11 3.74 -12.09
N VAL A 36 16.10 4.93 -11.49
CA VAL A 36 15.66 5.15 -10.10
C VAL A 36 14.49 6.12 -10.14
N ASN A 37 13.31 5.64 -9.76
CA ASN A 37 12.08 6.42 -9.79
C ASN A 37 11.43 6.47 -8.39
N PRO A 38 10.74 7.56 -8.02
CA PRO A 38 9.89 7.58 -6.84
C PRO A 38 8.87 6.43 -6.89
N TYR A 39 8.62 5.81 -5.74
CA TYR A 39 7.69 4.70 -5.60
C TYR A 39 6.60 5.06 -4.60
N ASP A 40 5.36 5.11 -5.10
CA ASP A 40 4.18 5.48 -4.31
C ASP A 40 3.55 4.28 -3.57
N GLY A 41 4.02 3.06 -3.81
CA GLY A 41 3.57 1.86 -3.10
C GLY A 41 4.27 1.69 -1.74
N ASP A 42 3.73 0.81 -0.91
CA ASP A 42 4.36 0.44 0.36
C ASP A 42 5.33 -0.76 0.20
N LEU A 43 5.97 -1.17 1.30
CA LEU A 43 6.90 -2.32 1.29
C LEU A 43 6.18 -3.67 1.06
N ASP A 44 4.87 -3.76 1.32
CA ASP A 44 4.06 -4.93 0.97
C ASP A 44 3.77 -4.97 -0.54
N ASP A 45 3.45 -3.83 -1.15
CA ASP A 45 3.27 -3.70 -2.59
C ASP A 45 4.57 -4.04 -3.33
N TYR A 46 5.72 -3.57 -2.82
CA TYR A 46 7.03 -3.93 -3.36
C TYR A 46 7.30 -5.43 -3.25
N LYS A 47 6.97 -6.06 -2.11
CA LYS A 47 7.09 -7.51 -1.96
C LYS A 47 6.22 -8.26 -2.98
N THR A 48 4.99 -7.82 -3.21
CA THR A 48 4.12 -8.38 -4.23
C THR A 48 4.70 -8.21 -5.63
N LEU A 49 5.27 -7.04 -5.94
CA LEU A 49 5.93 -6.76 -7.21
C LEU A 49 7.10 -7.70 -7.48
N VAL A 50 7.95 -7.96 -6.47
CA VAL A 50 9.13 -8.81 -6.59
C VAL A 50 8.79 -10.30 -6.63
N THR A 51 7.82 -10.74 -5.82
CA THR A 51 7.47 -12.17 -5.71
C THR A 51 6.49 -12.63 -6.77
N GLY A 52 5.83 -11.71 -7.49
CA GLY A 52 4.80 -12.03 -8.48
C GLY A 52 3.54 -12.65 -7.88
N VAL A 53 3.44 -12.74 -6.55
CA VAL A 53 2.25 -13.24 -5.85
C VAL A 53 1.26 -12.10 -5.78
N SER A 54 0.43 -12.00 -6.82
CA SER A 54 -0.55 -10.94 -7.01
C SER A 54 -1.30 -10.62 -5.73
N GLY A 55 -1.13 -9.38 -5.26
CA GLY A 55 -1.97 -8.70 -4.28
C GLY A 55 -3.40 -8.44 -4.78
N ASP A 56 -3.91 -9.27 -5.70
CA ASP A 56 -5.28 -9.27 -6.24
C ASP A 56 -6.34 -9.35 -5.11
N ARG A 57 -5.92 -9.76 -3.90
CA ARG A 57 -6.78 -9.77 -2.72
C ARG A 57 -7.18 -8.38 -2.22
N ARG A 58 -6.36 -7.32 -2.35
CA ARG A 58 -6.76 -5.99 -1.83
C ARG A 58 -7.74 -5.30 -2.77
N GLY A 59 -7.43 -5.27 -4.06
CA GLY A 59 -8.33 -4.76 -5.11
C GLY A 59 -9.66 -5.52 -5.17
N LYS A 60 -9.65 -6.87 -5.13
CA LYS A 60 -10.92 -7.64 -5.03
C LYS A 60 -11.70 -7.34 -3.76
N ARG A 61 -11.04 -7.20 -2.62
CA ARG A 61 -11.71 -7.03 -1.32
C ARG A 61 -12.33 -5.65 -1.18
N GLU A 62 -11.74 -4.62 -1.78
CA GLU A 62 -12.34 -3.29 -1.90
C GLU A 62 -13.50 -3.26 -2.90
N ALA A 63 -13.33 -3.89 -4.07
CA ALA A 63 -14.40 -4.03 -5.06
C ALA A 63 -15.60 -4.87 -4.55
N GLU A 64 -15.35 -5.96 -3.81
CA GLU A 64 -16.39 -6.76 -3.15
C GLU A 64 -17.14 -5.97 -2.08
N LYS A 65 -16.44 -5.18 -1.27
CA LYS A 65 -17.06 -4.35 -0.23
C LYS A 65 -17.96 -3.28 -0.85
N ALA A 66 -17.50 -2.60 -1.90
CA ALA A 66 -18.29 -1.63 -2.66
C ALA A 66 -19.55 -2.29 -3.24
N SER A 67 -19.39 -3.43 -3.93
CA SER A 67 -20.50 -4.20 -4.51
C SER A 67 -21.53 -4.68 -3.47
N LYS A 68 -21.09 -5.04 -2.26
CA LYS A 68 -21.97 -5.50 -1.18
C LYS A 68 -22.71 -4.33 -0.51
N ALA A 69 -22.09 -3.15 -0.45
CA ALA A 69 -22.73 -1.94 0.05
C ALA A 69 -23.84 -1.45 -0.88
N ASP A 70 -23.62 -1.47 -2.20
CA ASP A 70 -24.64 -1.08 -3.19
C ASP A 70 -25.80 -2.07 -3.24
N ARG A 71 -25.50 -3.39 -3.23
CA ARG A 71 -26.54 -4.43 -3.13
C ARG A 71 -27.42 -4.29 -1.88
N ARG A 72 -26.86 -3.81 -0.75
CA ARG A 72 -27.62 -3.54 0.48
C ARG A 72 -28.51 -2.30 0.35
N ARG A 73 -28.04 -1.24 -0.31
CA ARG A 73 -28.84 -0.03 -0.57
C ARG A 73 -30.05 -0.33 -1.46
N ASP A 74 -29.85 -1.05 -2.56
CA ASP A 74 -30.94 -1.40 -3.50
C ASP A 74 -32.01 -2.28 -2.83
N ALA A 75 -31.58 -3.25 -2.01
CA ALA A 75 -32.51 -4.11 -1.28
C ALA A 75 -33.30 -3.38 -0.19
N ALA A 76 -32.73 -2.33 0.41
CA ALA A 76 -33.45 -1.48 1.36
C ALA A 76 -34.48 -0.58 0.64
N ALA A 77 -34.09 0.02 -0.50
CA ALA A 77 -34.98 0.85 -1.30
C ALA A 77 -36.21 0.07 -1.80
N ARG A 78 -36.03 -1.19 -2.25
CA ARG A 78 -37.15 -2.04 -2.68
C ARG A 78 -38.11 -2.39 -1.55
N ARG A 79 -37.65 -2.53 -0.31
CA ARG A 79 -38.52 -2.83 0.85
C ARG A 79 -39.32 -1.63 1.34
N ALA A 80 -38.86 -0.41 1.08
CA ALA A 80 -39.56 0.82 1.46
C ALA A 80 -40.60 1.26 0.43
N ALA A 81 -40.61 0.65 -0.75
CA ALA A 81 -41.54 0.94 -1.84
C ALA A 81 -42.75 -0.02 -1.90
N PHE A 82 -42.81 -1.00 -0.99
CA PHE A 82 -43.97 -1.85 -0.72
C PHE A 82 -44.52 -1.53 0.67
#